data_AF-A0A968ZP81-F1
#
_entry.id   AF-A0A968ZP81-F1
#
_cell.length_a   1.000
_cell.length_b   1.000
_cell.length_c   1.000
_cell.angle_alpha   90.00
_cell.angle_beta   90.00
_cell.angle_gamma   90.00
#
_symmetry.space_group_name_H-M   'P 1'
#
loop_
_entity.id
_entity.type
_entity.pdbx_description
1 polymer ?
#
loop_
_entity_poly.entity_id
_entity_poly.type
_entity_poly.pdbx_seq_one_letter_code
_entity_poly.pdbx_strand_id
1 'polypeptide(L)'
;MLAEDLQRLNARYEPQAAQDAPEGTVTLTSHNRLADQINQKKLAQLPGSLTHFKAQVEGTFPEGSFPADETLSLKPGAQVMFIKNDSGEDRRYYNGKIGFVRKINSNSLTIGFSDQEAEIELEQEEWENRRFTYNE
;
A
#
# COMPACT_ATOMS: atom_id res chain seq x y z
N MET A 1 -27.28 20.04 -3.29
CA MET A 1 -26.02 20.64 -2.83
C MET A 1 -26.15 22.13 -3.10
N LEU A 2 -26.22 22.95 -2.05
CA LEU A 2 -26.49 24.39 -2.16
C LEU A 2 -25.21 25.13 -2.57
N ALA A 3 -25.33 26.31 -3.18
CA ALA A 3 -24.17 27.11 -3.60
C ALA A 3 -23.20 27.43 -2.44
N GLU A 4 -23.73 27.53 -1.22
CA GLU A 4 -22.96 27.72 0.01
C GLU A 4 -22.08 26.51 0.35
N ASP A 5 -22.58 25.28 0.15
CA ASP A 5 -21.81 24.05 0.39
C ASP A 5 -20.58 23.98 -0.54
N LEU A 6 -20.78 24.35 -1.81
CA LEU A 6 -19.71 24.38 -2.81
C LEU A 6 -18.65 25.44 -2.47
N GLN A 7 -19.07 26.62 -2.01
CA GLN A 7 -18.14 27.66 -1.55
C GLN A 7 -17.34 27.21 -0.34
N ARG A 8 -17.97 26.56 0.64
CA ARG A 8 -17.28 26.01 1.83
C ARG A 8 -16.26 24.94 1.45
N LEU A 9 -16.57 24.09 0.48
CA LEU A 9 -15.63 23.08 -0.01
C LEU A 9 -14.46 23.72 -0.75
N ASN A 10 -14.73 24.62 -1.68
CA ASN A 10 -13.69 25.29 -2.47
C ASN A 10 -12.76 26.15 -1.62
N ALA A 11 -13.23 26.69 -0.49
CA ALA A 11 -12.39 27.41 0.47
C ALA A 11 -11.30 26.55 1.13
N ARG A 12 -11.42 25.21 1.08
CA ARG A 12 -10.41 24.26 1.57
C ARG A 12 -9.42 23.81 0.49
N TYR A 13 -9.52 24.35 -0.72
CA TYR A 13 -8.61 24.01 -1.80
C TYR A 13 -7.24 24.64 -1.57
N GLU A 14 -6.27 23.80 -1.22
CA GLU A 14 -4.89 24.21 -0.98
C GLU A 14 -3.96 23.47 -1.95
N PRO A 15 -3.59 24.08 -3.09
CA PRO A 15 -2.84 23.39 -4.15
C PRO A 15 -1.43 22.96 -3.72
N GLN A 16 -0.88 23.56 -2.66
CA GLN A 16 0.44 23.23 -2.13
C GLN A 16 0.41 22.35 -0.87
N ALA A 17 -0.77 22.00 -0.34
CA ALA A 17 -0.87 21.20 0.89
C ALA A 17 -0.17 19.84 0.81
N ALA A 18 0.00 19.28 -0.40
CA ALA A 18 0.71 18.03 -0.61
C ALA A 18 2.25 18.14 -0.45
N GLN A 19 2.81 19.35 -0.49
CA GLN A 19 4.26 19.57 -0.32
C GLN A 19 4.65 19.52 1.16
N ASP A 20 3.80 20.05 2.03
CA ASP A 20 4.00 20.12 3.48
C ASP A 20 3.17 19.07 4.23
N ALA A 21 2.67 18.06 3.50
CA ALA A 21 1.86 17.00 4.09
C ALA A 21 2.67 16.25 5.17
N PRO A 22 2.10 16.03 6.36
CA PRO A 22 2.74 15.23 7.40
C PRO A 22 3.15 13.84 6.87
N GLU A 23 4.22 13.28 7.43
CA GLU A 23 4.61 11.90 7.15
C GLU A 23 3.44 10.95 7.46
N GLY A 24 3.21 9.96 6.60
CA GLY A 24 2.07 9.04 6.72
C GLY A 24 0.78 9.53 6.04
N THR A 25 0.75 10.76 5.50
CA THR A 25 -0.43 11.25 4.75
C THR A 25 -0.69 10.39 3.51
N VAL A 26 -1.96 10.02 3.30
CA VAL A 26 -2.41 9.27 2.12
C VAL A 26 -3.12 10.23 1.17
N THR A 27 -2.69 10.23 -0.10
CA THR A 27 -3.36 10.99 -1.16
C THR A 27 -4.50 10.18 -1.75
N LEU A 28 -5.73 10.68 -1.66
CA LEU A 28 -6.90 10.06 -2.28
C LEU A 28 -7.09 10.58 -3.69
N THR A 29 -7.34 9.67 -4.64
CA THR A 29 -7.64 10.01 -6.03
C THR A 29 -8.85 9.19 -6.50
N SER A 30 -9.51 9.64 -7.56
CA SER A 30 -10.70 8.95 -8.08
C SER A 30 -10.39 7.68 -8.89
N HIS A 31 -9.16 7.51 -9.36
CA HIS A 31 -8.76 6.41 -10.23
C HIS A 31 -7.40 5.85 -9.79
N ASN A 32 -7.27 4.53 -9.71
CA ASN A 32 -6.03 3.86 -9.31
C ASN A 32 -4.82 4.33 -10.12
N ARG A 33 -4.96 4.50 -11.44
CA ARG A 33 -3.89 5.01 -12.31
C ARG A 33 -3.27 6.32 -11.81
N LEU A 34 -4.06 7.24 -11.22
CA LEU A 34 -3.53 8.50 -10.68
C LEU A 34 -2.75 8.24 -9.39
N ALA A 35 -3.25 7.37 -8.51
CA ALA A 35 -2.53 6.93 -7.32
C ALA A 35 -1.20 6.25 -7.71
N ASP A 36 -1.21 5.37 -8.71
CA ASP A 36 -0.01 4.67 -9.20
C ASP A 36 1.05 5.64 -9.71
N GLN A 37 0.65 6.67 -10.47
CA GLN A 37 1.57 7.71 -10.94
C GLN A 37 2.21 8.49 -9.78
N ILE A 38 1.42 8.83 -8.75
CA ILE A 38 1.91 9.52 -7.56
C ILE A 38 2.87 8.59 -6.78
N ASN A 39 2.49 7.34 -6.58
CA ASN A 39 3.27 6.32 -5.87
C ASN A 39 4.62 6.08 -6.56
N GLN A 40 4.63 5.88 -7.87
CA GLN A 40 5.85 5.70 -8.66
C GLN A 40 6.76 6.92 -8.59
N LYS A 41 6.19 8.14 -8.69
CA LYS A 41 6.96 9.39 -8.57
C LYS A 41 7.61 9.50 -7.18
N LYS A 42 6.87 9.22 -6.11
CA LYS A 42 7.40 9.26 -4.73
C LYS A 42 8.45 8.17 -4.50
N LEU A 43 8.23 6.96 -4.99
CA LEU A 43 9.20 5.87 -4.92
C LEU A 43 10.51 6.20 -5.66
N ALA A 44 10.42 6.84 -6.83
CA ALA A 44 11.58 7.26 -7.60
C ALA A 44 12.42 8.33 -6.87
N GLN A 45 11.78 9.19 -6.07
CA GLN A 45 12.45 10.23 -5.28
C GLN A 45 13.21 9.67 -4.06
N LEU A 46 12.87 8.47 -3.60
CA LEU A 46 13.57 7.85 -2.48
C LEU A 46 15.00 7.45 -2.87
N PRO A 47 15.98 7.67 -1.98
CA PRO A 47 17.35 7.23 -2.19
C PRO A 47 17.43 5.69 -2.19
N GLY A 48 18.57 5.18 -2.65
CA GLY A 48 18.83 3.74 -2.69
C GLY A 48 18.29 3.04 -3.93
N SER A 49 18.65 1.76 -4.03
CA SER A 49 18.32 0.90 -5.17
C SER A 49 16.91 0.35 -5.05
N LEU A 50 16.26 0.20 -6.21
CA LEU A 50 14.96 -0.45 -6.32
C LEU A 50 15.13 -1.97 -6.17
N THR A 51 14.32 -2.58 -5.33
CA THR A 51 14.22 -4.03 -5.17
C THR A 51 12.86 -4.50 -5.66
N HIS A 52 12.84 -5.62 -6.38
CA HIS A 52 11.63 -6.19 -6.95
C HIS A 52 11.30 -7.52 -6.27
N PHE A 53 10.06 -7.66 -5.84
CA PHE A 53 9.49 -8.88 -5.29
C PHE A 53 8.43 -9.38 -6.27
N LYS A 54 8.74 -10.48 -6.96
CA LYS A 54 7.81 -11.11 -7.90
C LYS A 54 6.93 -12.12 -7.17
N ALA A 55 5.62 -12.00 -7.32
CA ALA A 55 4.65 -12.95 -6.81
C ALA A 55 4.84 -14.33 -7.46
N GLN A 56 4.58 -15.38 -6.68
CA GLN A 56 4.45 -16.74 -7.19
C GLN A 56 2.97 -17.02 -7.42
N VAL A 57 2.61 -17.42 -8.64
CA VAL A 57 1.23 -17.71 -9.03
C VAL A 57 1.15 -19.18 -9.42
N GLU A 58 0.32 -19.93 -8.69
CA GLU A 58 0.08 -21.35 -8.95
C GLU A 58 -1.38 -21.58 -9.37
N GLY A 59 -1.60 -22.57 -10.24
CA GLY A 59 -2.94 -22.93 -10.72
C GLY A 59 -3.58 -21.86 -11.63
N THR A 60 -4.90 -21.70 -11.54
CA THR A 60 -5.67 -20.74 -12.35
C THR A 60 -6.03 -19.51 -11.52
N PHE A 61 -5.20 -18.48 -11.60
CA PHE A 61 -5.44 -17.19 -10.96
C PHE A 61 -5.40 -16.07 -12.01
N PRO A 62 -6.56 -15.51 -12.43
CA PRO A 62 -6.60 -14.45 -13.44
C PRO A 62 -5.87 -13.19 -12.97
N GLU A 63 -5.04 -12.59 -13.83
CA GLU A 63 -4.27 -11.38 -13.50
C GLU A 63 -5.14 -10.23 -12.99
N GLY A 64 -6.31 -10.01 -13.60
CA GLY A 64 -7.26 -8.98 -13.16
C GLY A 64 -7.90 -9.23 -11.79
N SER A 65 -7.61 -10.37 -11.15
CA SER A 65 -8.06 -10.70 -9.80
C SER A 65 -6.94 -10.59 -8.76
N PHE A 66 -5.71 -10.23 -9.15
CA PHE A 66 -4.61 -10.10 -8.19
C PHE A 66 -4.93 -9.02 -7.15
N PRO A 67 -4.67 -9.29 -5.86
CA PRO A 67 -4.95 -8.33 -4.79
C PRO A 67 -3.93 -7.17 -4.77
N ALA A 68 -2.77 -7.34 -5.42
CA ALA A 68 -1.69 -6.38 -5.56
C ALA A 68 -0.97 -6.58 -6.91
N ASP A 69 -0.02 -5.70 -7.21
CA ASP A 69 0.86 -5.85 -8.38
C ASP A 69 1.60 -7.19 -8.34
N GLU A 70 1.69 -7.87 -9.49
CA GLU A 70 2.46 -9.13 -9.61
C GLU A 70 3.94 -8.93 -9.26
N THR A 71 4.49 -7.74 -9.57
CA THR A 71 5.85 -7.36 -9.19
C THR A 71 5.82 -6.13 -8.30
N LEU A 72 5.97 -6.35 -7.00
CA LEU A 72 6.06 -5.29 -6.01
C LEU A 72 7.45 -4.68 -6.03
N SER A 73 7.53 -3.37 -6.29
CA SER A 73 8.80 -2.63 -6.37
C SER A 73 8.95 -1.70 -5.17
N LEU A 74 10.03 -1.83 -4.40
CA LEU A 74 10.23 -1.13 -3.14
C LEU A 74 11.64 -0.55 -3.00
N LYS A 75 11.75 0.47 -2.15
CA LYS A 75 13.02 1.03 -1.65
C LYS A 75 12.92 1.22 -0.13
N PRO A 76 14.04 1.22 0.60
CA PRO A 76 14.06 1.73 1.97
C PRO A 76 13.48 3.15 2.04
N GLY A 77 12.65 3.41 3.05
CA GLY A 77 11.91 4.65 3.22
C GLY A 77 10.56 4.70 2.50
N ALA A 78 10.18 3.68 1.73
CA ALA A 78 8.88 3.64 1.08
C ALA A 78 7.75 3.54 2.11
N GLN A 79 6.76 4.43 2.00
CA GLN A 79 5.49 4.31 2.70
C GLN A 79 4.64 3.25 2.00
N VAL A 80 4.15 2.27 2.75
CA VAL A 80 3.35 1.14 2.26
C VAL A 80 2.04 1.05 3.04
N MET A 81 1.03 0.46 2.41
CA MET A 81 -0.25 0.16 3.02
C MET A 81 -0.46 -1.35 3.03
N PHE A 82 -0.89 -1.89 4.15
CA PHE A 82 -1.21 -3.30 4.28
C PHE A 82 -2.55 -3.60 3.60
N ILE A 83 -2.63 -4.71 2.86
CA ILE A 83 -3.85 -5.14 2.15
C ILE A 83 -4.45 -6.43 2.73
N LYS A 84 -3.88 -6.93 3.83
CA LYS A 84 -4.29 -8.16 4.53
C LYS A 84 -4.24 -7.91 6.04
N ASN A 85 -5.04 -8.66 6.79
CA ASN A 85 -4.96 -8.70 8.25
C ASN A 85 -3.94 -9.75 8.68
N ASP A 86 -3.15 -9.46 9.72
CA ASP A 86 -2.27 -10.46 10.32
C ASP A 86 -3.10 -11.62 10.90
N SER A 87 -2.85 -12.84 10.44
CA SER A 87 -3.52 -14.05 10.92
C SER A 87 -2.93 -14.60 12.21
N GLY A 88 -1.80 -14.04 12.69
CA GLY A 88 -1.19 -14.40 13.97
C GLY A 88 -2.02 -13.94 15.17
N GLU A 89 -1.74 -14.52 16.34
CA GLU A 89 -2.43 -14.17 17.60
C GLU A 89 -2.20 -12.72 18.02
N ASP A 90 -1.01 -12.18 17.73
CA ASP A 90 -0.60 -10.81 18.09
C ASP A 90 -1.25 -9.72 17.24
N ARG A 91 -1.89 -10.06 16.11
CA ARG A 91 -2.58 -9.13 15.19
C ARG A 91 -1.80 -7.85 14.91
N ARG A 92 -0.54 -7.98 14.47
CA ARG A 92 0.44 -6.89 14.40
C ARG A 92 0.08 -5.81 13.37
N TYR A 93 -0.73 -6.17 12.37
CA TYR A 93 -1.20 -5.26 11.34
C TYR A 93 -2.61 -5.63 10.86
N TYR A 94 -3.28 -4.66 10.22
CA TYR A 94 -4.61 -4.81 9.64
C TYR A 94 -4.65 -4.15 8.26
N ASN A 95 -5.60 -4.56 7.42
CA ASN A 95 -5.82 -3.97 6.11
C ASN A 95 -6.11 -2.46 6.23
N GLY A 96 -5.28 -1.65 5.57
CA GLY A 96 -5.30 -0.19 5.63
C GLY A 96 -4.27 0.42 6.58
N LYS A 97 -3.59 -0.36 7.45
CA LYS A 97 -2.50 0.19 8.28
C LYS A 97 -1.39 0.72 7.37
N ILE A 98 -0.81 1.84 7.74
CA ILE A 98 0.32 2.46 7.03
C ILE A 98 1.62 2.12 7.76
N GLY A 99 2.66 1.76 7.01
CA GLY A 99 4.00 1.54 7.53
C GLY A 99 5.09 2.05 6.59
N PHE A 100 6.33 1.98 7.04
CA PHE A 100 7.50 2.45 6.32
C PHE A 100 8.53 1.34 6.22
N VAL A 101 9.04 1.09 5.01
CA VAL A 101 10.09 0.10 4.78
C VAL A 101 11.38 0.57 5.43
N ARG A 102 11.83 -0.10 6.49
CA ARG A 102 13.08 0.20 7.19
C ARG A 102 14.24 -0.54 6.57
N LYS A 103 14.06 -1.83 6.26
CA LYS A 103 15.07 -2.70 5.67
C LYS A 103 14.43 -3.66 4.67
N ILE A 104 15.21 -4.00 3.65
CA ILE A 104 14.85 -4.96 2.62
C ILE A 104 15.93 -6.04 2.62
N ASN A 105 15.53 -7.28 2.92
CA ASN A 105 16.38 -8.47 2.82
C ASN A 105 15.95 -9.29 1.59
N SER A 106 16.64 -10.40 1.31
CA SER A 106 16.34 -11.24 0.15
C SER A 106 14.88 -11.74 0.12
N ASN A 107 14.34 -12.12 1.28
CA ASN A 107 13.01 -12.75 1.41
C ASN A 107 12.11 -12.08 2.48
N SER A 108 12.57 -10.99 3.12
CA SER A 108 11.81 -10.33 4.18
C SER A 108 11.91 -8.81 4.11
N LEU A 109 10.90 -8.15 4.66
CA LEU A 109 10.83 -6.70 4.82
C LEU A 109 10.70 -6.35 6.29
N THR A 110 11.53 -5.44 6.78
CA THR A 110 11.32 -4.84 8.10
C THR A 110 10.51 -3.57 7.94
N ILE A 111 9.32 -3.52 8.55
CA ILE A 111 8.40 -2.38 8.51
C ILE A 111 8.37 -1.72 9.87
N GLY A 112 8.59 -0.40 9.88
CA GLY A 112 8.38 0.46 11.03
C GLY A 112 7.09 1.26 10.90
N PHE A 113 6.61 1.79 12.01
CA PHE A 113 5.38 2.56 12.06
C PHE A 113 5.61 3.91 12.74
N SER A 114 4.77 4.90 12.43
CA SER A 114 4.85 6.22 13.08
C SER A 114 4.23 6.23 14.47
N ASP A 115 3.35 5.28 14.77
CA ASP A 115 2.58 5.20 16.02
C ASP A 115 3.22 4.31 17.10
N GLN A 116 4.29 3.59 16.77
CA GLN A 116 4.97 2.68 17.69
C GLN A 116 6.46 2.51 17.33
N GLU A 117 7.30 2.29 18.35
CA GLU A 117 8.73 2.00 18.15
C GLU A 117 8.98 0.58 17.64
N ALA A 118 8.05 -0.35 17.90
CA ALA A 118 8.18 -1.73 17.50
C ALA A 118 8.12 -1.87 15.97
N GLU A 119 9.18 -2.44 15.40
CA GLU A 119 9.24 -2.87 14.01
C GLU A 119 8.70 -4.30 13.87
N ILE A 120 8.18 -4.62 12.69
CA ILE A 120 7.76 -5.98 12.36
C ILE A 120 8.52 -6.48 11.15
N GLU A 121 8.86 -7.76 11.17
CA GLU A 121 9.36 -8.45 9.99
C GLU A 121 8.18 -9.10 9.27
N LEU A 122 8.12 -8.85 7.95
CA LEU A 122 7.14 -9.41 7.04
C LEU A 122 7.84 -10.36 6.09
N GLU A 123 7.17 -11.49 5.87
CA GLU A 123 7.50 -12.46 4.84
C GLU A 123 6.40 -12.46 3.77
N GLN A 124 6.57 -13.31 2.75
CA GLN A 124 5.58 -13.46 1.69
C GLN A 124 4.27 -14.03 2.25
N GLU A 125 3.16 -13.41 1.87
CA GLU A 125 1.81 -13.83 2.22
C GLU A 125 1.11 -14.49 1.03
N GLU A 126 0.24 -15.46 1.32
CA GLU A 126 -0.53 -16.20 0.31
C GLU A 126 -1.97 -15.67 0.20
N TRP A 127 -2.51 -15.64 -1.02
CA TRP A 127 -3.94 -15.42 -1.29
C TRP A 127 -4.50 -16.57 -2.10
N GLU A 128 -5.58 -17.18 -1.62
CA GLU A 128 -6.28 -18.25 -2.31
C GLU A 128 -7.48 -17.70 -3.11
N ASN A 129 -7.62 -18.11 -4.37
CA ASN A 129 -8.83 -17.88 -5.18
C ASN A 129 -9.74 -19.10 -5.12
N ARG A 130 -10.75 -19.07 -4.25
CA ARG A 130 -11.72 -20.17 -4.08
C ARG A 130 -12.89 -20.00 -5.05
N ARG A 131 -13.01 -20.91 -6.02
CA ARG A 131 -14.23 -21.09 -6.83
C ARG A 131 -15.09 -22.19 -6.21
N PHE A 132 -16.32 -21.84 -5.84
CA PHE A 132 -17.32 -22.81 -5.42
C PHE A 132 -18.13 -23.25 -6.65
N THR A 133 -18.06 -24.53 -7.01
CA THR A 133 -18.98 -25.13 -7.98
C THR A 133 -20.05 -25.90 -7.21
N TYR A 134 -21.31 -25.58 -7.46
CA TYR A 134 -22.42 -26.37 -6.93
C TYR A 134 -22.51 -27.66 -7.75
N ASN A 135 -22.30 -28.82 -7.09
CA ASN A 135 -22.62 -30.11 -7.68
C ASN A 135 -24.07 -30.41 -7.30
N GLU A 136 -24.95 -30.52 -8.29
CA GLU A 136 -26.30 -31.11 -8.11
C GLU A 136 -26.22 -32.60 -7.80
#